data_AF-A0A7K8RMY4-F1
#
_entry.id   AF-A0A7K8RMY4-F1
#
_cell.length_a   1.000
_cell.length_b   1.000
_cell.length_c   1.000
_cell.angle_alpha   90.00
_cell.angle_beta   90.00
_cell.angle_gamma   90.00
#
_symmetry.space_group_name_H-M   'P 1'
#
loop_
_entity.id
_entity.type
_entity.pdbx_description
1 polymer ?
#
loop_
_entity_poly.entity_id
_entity_poly.type
_entity_poly.pdbx_seq_one_letter_code
_entity_poly.pdbx_strand_id
1 'polypeptide(L)'
;PEKKVLIVYAHQEPKSFNGSLLKIAVEELTKQGCSVTVSDLYAMQFEPRATRNDIFPLFWFNMPAILKGWMDRVLVQGFAYDLSKVYDGGLLQGKLSLFSFTTGGSKEKYAIRGDIRYLLWPMQHGIMHFCGVKVLEPHICYAPENVSEEKRKEMLAAWSQRLKTLWKEEPIDCSPEWYFK
;
A
#
# COMPACT_ATOMS: atom_id res chain seq x y z
N PRO A 1 -16.19 18.01 5.09
CA PRO A 1 -15.42 18.07 3.82
C PRO A 1 -15.39 16.70 3.14
N GLU A 2 -15.63 16.67 1.83
CA GLU A 2 -15.52 15.46 0.99
C GLU A 2 -14.09 14.89 1.07
N LYS A 3 -13.96 13.59 1.33
CA LYS A 3 -12.65 12.92 1.39
C LYS A 3 -12.19 12.63 -0.04
N LYS A 4 -10.94 12.97 -0.34
CA LYS A 4 -10.28 12.67 -1.62
C LYS A 4 -9.30 11.51 -1.43
N VAL A 5 -9.40 10.50 -2.28
CA VAL A 5 -8.55 9.30 -2.21
C VAL A 5 -7.79 9.12 -3.51
N LEU A 6 -6.47 8.99 -3.40
CA LEU A 6 -5.62 8.55 -4.49
C LEU A 6 -5.24 7.08 -4.26
N ILE A 7 -5.55 6.22 -5.22
CA ILE A 7 -5.09 4.83 -5.26
C ILE A 7 -4.00 4.72 -6.31
N VAL A 8 -2.78 4.41 -5.90
CA VAL A 8 -1.67 4.10 -6.82
C VAL A 8 -1.63 2.58 -6.97
N TYR A 9 -1.99 2.07 -8.15
CA TYR A 9 -2.12 0.65 -8.43
C TYR A 9 -0.98 0.16 -9.32
N ALA A 10 -0.35 -0.94 -8.93
CA ALA A 10 0.87 -1.45 -9.54
C ALA A 10 0.78 -2.95 -9.79
N HIS A 11 -0.15 -3.38 -10.66
CA HIS A 11 -0.25 -4.77 -11.10
C HIS A 11 -0.74 -4.86 -12.55
N GLN A 12 -0.13 -5.74 -13.35
CA GLN A 12 -0.32 -5.82 -14.80
C GLN A 12 -1.61 -6.50 -15.26
N GLU A 13 -2.13 -7.45 -14.47
CA GLU A 13 -3.31 -8.26 -14.81
C GLU A 13 -4.56 -7.75 -14.06
N PRO A 14 -5.54 -7.13 -14.75
CA PRO A 14 -6.76 -6.60 -14.12
C PRO A 14 -7.63 -7.66 -13.45
N LYS A 15 -7.60 -8.93 -13.90
CA LYS A 15 -8.36 -10.04 -13.28
C LYS A 15 -7.62 -10.69 -12.10
N SER A 16 -6.45 -10.18 -11.74
CA SER A 16 -5.69 -10.67 -10.59
C SER A 16 -6.42 -10.39 -9.28
N PHE A 17 -5.95 -11.03 -8.20
CA PHE A 17 -6.46 -10.73 -6.86
C PHE A 17 -6.21 -9.27 -6.46
N ASN A 18 -5.08 -8.67 -6.88
CA ASN A 18 -4.82 -7.24 -6.69
C ASN A 18 -5.83 -6.37 -7.46
N GLY A 19 -6.22 -6.77 -8.67
CA GLY A 19 -7.29 -6.12 -9.42
C GLY A 19 -8.63 -6.16 -8.70
N SER A 20 -8.96 -7.29 -8.04
CA SER A 20 -10.16 -7.40 -7.20
C SER A 20 -10.10 -6.49 -5.97
N LEU A 21 -8.94 -6.38 -5.30
CA LEU A 21 -8.75 -5.45 -4.18
C LEU A 21 -8.95 -3.99 -4.61
N LEU A 22 -8.40 -3.61 -5.78
CA LEU A 22 -8.59 -2.28 -6.37
C LEU A 22 -10.07 -2.01 -6.64
N LYS A 23 -10.76 -2.95 -7.31
CA LYS A 23 -12.17 -2.79 -7.65
C LYS A 23 -13.04 -2.56 -6.42
N ILE A 24 -12.87 -3.39 -5.38
CA ILE A 24 -13.60 -3.25 -4.11
C ILE A 24 -13.27 -1.90 -3.44
N ALA A 25 -12.00 -1.48 -3.48
CA ALA A 25 -11.61 -0.19 -2.92
C ALA A 25 -12.32 0.98 -3.61
N VAL A 26 -12.32 1.01 -4.94
CA VAL A 26 -13.03 2.04 -5.71
C VAL A 26 -14.52 2.03 -5.40
N GLU A 27 -15.16 0.86 -5.41
CA GLU A 27 -16.60 0.72 -5.16
C GLU A 27 -16.99 1.20 -3.75
N GLU A 28 -16.33 0.70 -2.70
CA GLU A 28 -16.70 1.03 -1.33
C GLU A 28 -16.40 2.48 -0.96
N LEU A 29 -15.30 3.04 -1.43
CA LEU A 29 -14.96 4.44 -1.16
C LEU A 29 -15.88 5.41 -1.92
N THR A 30 -16.25 5.08 -3.16
CA THR A 30 -17.21 5.87 -3.94
C THR A 30 -18.60 5.83 -3.30
N LYS A 31 -19.06 4.67 -2.81
CA LYS A 31 -20.33 4.54 -2.07
C LYS A 31 -20.37 5.42 -0.82
N GLN A 32 -19.23 5.68 -0.19
CA GLN A 32 -19.11 6.58 0.96
C GLN A 32 -19.08 8.07 0.58
N GLY A 33 -19.20 8.41 -0.71
CA GLY A 33 -19.13 9.78 -1.20
C GLY A 33 -17.70 10.34 -1.26
N CYS A 34 -16.68 9.49 -1.35
CA CYS A 34 -15.31 9.94 -1.57
C CYS A 34 -15.07 10.22 -3.06
N SER A 35 -14.32 11.27 -3.37
CA SER A 35 -13.73 11.47 -4.69
C SER A 35 -12.51 10.55 -4.84
N VAL A 36 -12.64 9.49 -5.64
CA VAL A 36 -11.58 8.50 -5.87
C VAL A 36 -10.86 8.75 -7.19
N THR A 37 -9.53 8.81 -7.15
CA THR A 37 -8.65 8.87 -8.33
C THR A 37 -7.74 7.64 -8.32
N VAL A 38 -7.62 6.97 -9.47
CA VAL A 38 -6.75 5.79 -9.64
C VAL A 38 -5.62 6.13 -10.59
N SER A 39 -4.39 5.93 -10.14
CA SER A 39 -3.19 5.90 -10.98
C SER A 39 -2.79 4.44 -11.21
N ASP A 40 -3.32 3.83 -12.27
CA ASP A 40 -2.91 2.49 -12.72
C ASP A 40 -1.61 2.60 -13.49
N LEU A 41 -0.49 2.33 -12.82
CA LEU A 41 0.84 2.58 -13.37
C LEU A 41 1.13 1.75 -14.62
N TYR A 42 0.62 0.52 -14.70
CA TYR A 42 0.80 -0.34 -15.87
C TYR A 42 -0.06 0.13 -17.05
N ALA A 43 -1.34 0.47 -16.81
CA ALA A 43 -2.21 1.00 -17.86
C ALA A 43 -1.74 2.36 -18.37
N MET A 44 -1.16 3.19 -17.49
CA MET A 44 -0.56 4.48 -17.84
C MET A 44 0.77 4.35 -18.61
N GLN A 45 1.30 3.13 -18.77
CA GLN A 45 2.67 2.91 -19.26
C GLN A 45 3.67 3.80 -18.53
N PHE A 46 3.47 4.00 -17.22
CA PHE A 46 4.30 4.89 -16.42
C PHE A 46 5.72 4.38 -16.49
N GLU A 47 6.63 5.13 -17.13
CA GLU A 47 8.02 4.74 -17.35
C GLU A 47 8.81 4.61 -16.03
N PRO A 48 9.15 3.39 -15.59
CA PRO A 48 9.86 3.15 -14.34
C PRO A 48 11.11 2.28 -14.53
N ARG A 49 11.51 2.07 -15.80
CA ARG A 49 12.24 0.92 -16.35
C ARG A 49 12.37 -0.30 -15.41
N ALA A 50 11.31 -1.10 -15.43
CA ALA A 50 11.31 -2.56 -15.25
C ALA A 50 10.38 -3.17 -16.33
N THR A 51 10.71 -4.36 -16.84
CA THR A 51 10.11 -5.00 -18.02
C THR A 51 8.98 -5.98 -17.69
N ARG A 52 8.31 -6.51 -18.73
CA ARG A 52 7.23 -7.51 -18.60
C ARG A 52 7.69 -8.84 -17.95
N ASN A 53 8.99 -9.04 -17.75
CA ASN A 53 9.57 -10.19 -17.05
C ASN A 53 9.71 -10.00 -15.53
N ASP A 54 9.35 -8.83 -14.99
CA ASP A 54 9.66 -8.45 -13.60
C ASP A 54 8.50 -8.69 -12.59
N ILE A 55 7.69 -9.76 -12.74
CA ILE A 55 7.07 -10.56 -11.63
C ILE A 55 5.72 -10.08 -10.97
N PHE A 56 5.15 -10.91 -10.07
CA PHE A 56 3.84 -10.93 -9.33
C PHE A 56 4.11 -10.75 -7.79
N PRO A 57 3.13 -10.42 -6.92
CA PRO A 57 3.11 -9.38 -5.87
C PRO A 57 4.04 -9.55 -4.63
N LEU A 58 4.31 -8.42 -3.94
CA LEU A 58 5.48 -8.20 -3.03
C LEU A 58 6.77 -8.67 -3.71
N PHE A 59 7.46 -7.78 -4.40
CA PHE A 59 8.65 -8.14 -5.15
C PHE A 59 9.86 -8.08 -4.25
N TRP A 60 10.52 -9.23 -4.06
CA TRP A 60 11.76 -9.31 -3.29
C TRP A 60 11.67 -8.56 -1.96
N PHE A 61 10.59 -8.82 -1.22
CA PHE A 61 10.37 -8.28 0.13
C PHE A 61 10.16 -6.76 0.13
N ASN A 62 9.74 -6.19 -1.01
CA ASN A 62 9.50 -4.77 -1.22
C ASN A 62 8.35 -4.53 -2.23
N MET A 63 8.07 -3.27 -2.55
CA MET A 63 7.15 -2.88 -3.61
C MET A 63 7.70 -3.19 -5.01
N PRO A 64 6.82 -3.35 -6.02
CA PRO A 64 7.25 -3.46 -7.42
C PRO A 64 8.12 -2.27 -7.86
N ALA A 65 9.09 -2.53 -8.74
CA ALA A 65 9.98 -1.49 -9.27
C ALA A 65 9.22 -0.32 -9.90
N ILE A 66 8.07 -0.58 -10.52
CA ILE A 66 7.18 0.46 -11.06
C ILE A 66 6.62 1.40 -9.98
N LEU A 67 6.22 0.85 -8.82
CA LEU A 67 5.77 1.66 -7.70
C LEU A 67 6.94 2.39 -7.05
N LYS A 68 8.10 1.74 -6.93
CA LYS A 68 9.31 2.39 -6.43
C LYS A 68 9.73 3.56 -7.33
N GLY A 69 9.73 3.38 -8.63
CA GLY A 69 10.01 4.43 -9.62
C GLY A 69 9.00 5.56 -9.56
N TRP A 70 7.72 5.27 -9.29
CA TRP A 70 6.73 6.31 -9.03
C TRP A 70 7.07 7.12 -7.78
N MET A 71 7.41 6.46 -6.66
CA MET A 71 7.80 7.15 -5.44
C MET A 71 9.05 8.02 -5.66
N ASP A 72 10.06 7.50 -6.35
CA ASP A 72 11.31 8.24 -6.62
C ASP A 72 11.12 9.49 -7.47
N ARG A 73 10.18 9.44 -8.42
CA ARG A 73 9.94 10.55 -9.36
C ARG A 73 8.92 11.56 -8.86
N VAL A 74 8.01 11.16 -7.98
CA VAL A 74 6.91 12.01 -7.49
C VAL A 74 7.22 12.59 -6.11
N LEU A 75 7.85 11.83 -5.21
CA LEU A 75 8.14 12.27 -3.84
C LEU A 75 9.48 13.01 -3.76
N VAL A 76 9.57 14.11 -4.52
CA VAL A 76 10.79 14.93 -4.63
C VAL A 76 10.86 16.02 -3.56
N GLN A 77 12.06 16.51 -3.28
CA GLN A 77 12.29 17.63 -2.37
C GLN A 77 11.53 18.89 -2.82
N GLY A 78 11.03 19.67 -1.86
CA GLY A 78 10.22 20.87 -2.09
C GLY A 78 8.75 20.59 -2.38
N PHE A 79 8.41 19.34 -2.71
CA PHE A 79 7.03 18.88 -2.81
C PHE A 79 6.65 17.95 -1.65
N ALA A 80 7.37 16.83 -1.49
CA ALA A 80 7.00 15.80 -0.51
C ALA A 80 7.75 15.94 0.83
N TYR A 81 9.00 16.39 0.78
CA TYR A 81 9.83 16.64 1.95
C TYR A 81 10.74 17.84 1.72
N ASP A 82 11.32 18.35 2.80
CA ASP A 82 12.52 19.19 2.75
C ASP A 82 13.51 18.68 3.80
N LEU A 83 14.82 18.81 3.59
CA LEU A 83 15.78 18.29 4.57
C LEU A 83 15.68 18.98 5.94
N SER A 84 15.11 20.18 6.02
CA SER A 84 14.77 20.85 7.28
C SER A 84 13.45 20.38 7.91
N LYS A 85 12.64 19.61 7.17
CA LYS A 85 11.26 19.22 7.48
C LYS A 85 10.99 17.79 7.06
N VAL A 86 11.26 16.87 7.97
CA VAL A 86 11.13 15.41 7.80
C VAL A 86 10.25 14.83 8.91
N TYR A 87 9.79 13.60 8.71
CA TYR A 87 8.89 12.90 9.64
C TYR A 87 7.65 13.75 9.94
N ASP A 88 7.28 13.94 11.21
CA ASP A 88 6.08 14.70 11.58
C ASP A 88 6.08 16.16 11.09
N GLY A 89 7.25 16.70 10.72
CA GLY A 89 7.39 18.01 10.09
C GLY A 89 7.27 18.03 8.55
N GLY A 90 7.14 16.87 7.91
CA GLY A 90 7.16 16.70 6.45
C GLY A 90 6.08 17.49 5.71
N LEU A 91 6.29 17.68 4.40
CA LEU A 91 5.44 18.57 3.59
C LEU A 91 4.09 17.94 3.23
N LEU A 92 3.94 16.62 3.35
CA LEU A 92 2.69 15.90 3.11
C LEU A 92 1.90 15.60 4.40
N GLN A 93 2.20 16.30 5.49
CA GLN A 93 1.44 16.22 6.74
C GLN A 93 -0.06 16.45 6.56
N GLY A 94 -0.85 15.82 7.44
CA GLY A 94 -2.32 15.83 7.37
C GLY A 94 -2.91 14.82 6.36
N LYS A 95 -2.07 14.06 5.65
CA LYS A 95 -2.50 12.94 4.81
C LYS A 95 -2.36 11.60 5.55
N LEU A 96 -3.14 10.63 5.10
CA LEU A 96 -3.06 9.23 5.52
C LEU A 96 -2.54 8.38 4.36
N SER A 97 -1.76 7.34 4.66
CA SER A 97 -1.39 6.28 3.71
C SER A 97 -1.67 4.90 4.27
N LEU A 98 -2.04 3.97 3.39
CA LEU A 98 -2.24 2.56 3.70
C LEU A 98 -1.58 1.72 2.61
N PHE A 99 -0.80 0.73 3.01
CA PHE A 99 -0.26 -0.27 2.08
C PHE A 99 -1.20 -1.48 2.05
N SER A 100 -1.77 -1.78 0.88
CA SER A 100 -2.56 -2.99 0.65
C SER A 100 -1.83 -3.87 -0.35
N PHE A 101 -1.44 -5.07 0.05
CA PHE A 101 -0.68 -5.96 -0.81
C PHE A 101 -0.93 -7.43 -0.50
N THR A 102 -0.54 -8.27 -1.46
CA THR A 102 -0.61 -9.72 -1.38
C THR A 102 0.79 -10.30 -1.34
N THR A 103 0.96 -11.45 -0.68
CA THR A 103 2.24 -12.18 -0.65
C THR A 103 2.13 -13.52 -1.38
N GLY A 104 3.24 -14.04 -1.89
CA GLY A 104 3.29 -15.44 -2.35
C GLY A 104 3.32 -16.45 -1.18
N GLY A 105 4.05 -16.11 -0.10
CA GLY A 105 4.17 -16.95 1.09
C GLY A 105 3.01 -16.80 2.06
N SER A 106 2.72 -17.86 2.84
CA SER A 106 1.72 -17.81 3.92
C SER A 106 2.23 -16.96 5.09
N LYS A 107 1.33 -16.59 6.02
CA LYS A 107 1.69 -15.79 7.20
C LYS A 107 2.79 -16.45 8.03
N GLU A 108 2.73 -17.77 8.16
CA GLU A 108 3.68 -18.57 8.93
C GLU A 108 5.08 -18.47 8.32
N LYS A 109 5.21 -18.44 6.99
CA LYS A 109 6.51 -18.30 6.31
C LYS A 109 7.21 -16.99 6.64
N TYR A 110 6.46 -15.90 6.79
CA TYR A 110 7.02 -14.61 7.21
C TYR A 110 7.35 -14.55 8.71
N ALA A 111 6.87 -15.51 9.50
CA ALA A 111 7.14 -15.62 10.93
C ALA A 111 8.33 -16.53 11.29
N ILE A 112 8.83 -17.36 10.36
CA ILE A 112 9.88 -18.38 10.65
C ILE A 112 11.18 -17.76 11.16
N ARG A 113 11.58 -16.60 10.62
CA ARG A 113 12.85 -15.93 10.95
C ARG A 113 12.70 -14.43 11.21
N GLY A 114 11.50 -13.99 11.56
CA GLY A 114 11.25 -12.57 11.78
C GLY A 114 9.77 -12.23 11.75
N ASP A 115 9.51 -10.98 11.44
CA ASP A 115 8.17 -10.44 11.29
C ASP A 115 8.05 -9.77 9.91
N ILE A 116 6.88 -9.87 9.27
CA ILE A 116 6.62 -9.14 8.03
C ILE A 116 6.79 -7.63 8.22
N ARG A 117 6.61 -7.13 9.44
CA ARG A 117 6.82 -5.72 9.79
C ARG A 117 8.23 -5.25 9.45
N TYR A 118 9.24 -6.12 9.50
CA TYR A 118 10.62 -5.75 9.12
C TYR A 118 10.70 -5.26 7.68
N LEU A 119 9.86 -5.80 6.80
CA LEU A 119 9.82 -5.46 5.38
C LEU A 119 9.14 -4.11 5.14
N LEU A 120 8.28 -3.71 6.07
CA LEU A 120 7.49 -2.49 5.98
C LEU A 120 8.29 -1.26 6.40
N TRP A 121 9.33 -1.41 7.23
CA TRP A 121 10.10 -0.28 7.76
C TRP A 121 10.61 0.68 6.67
N PRO A 122 11.30 0.21 5.61
CA PRO A 122 11.78 1.12 4.57
C PRO A 122 10.65 1.85 3.83
N MET A 123 9.48 1.21 3.70
CA MET A 123 8.34 1.76 2.94
C MET A 123 7.50 2.73 3.78
N GLN A 124 7.11 2.29 4.98
CA GLN A 124 6.22 3.04 5.85
C GLN A 124 6.97 4.14 6.59
N HIS A 125 8.08 3.81 7.26
CA HIS A 125 8.88 4.78 7.99
C HIS A 125 9.77 5.59 7.03
N GLY A 126 10.56 4.90 6.21
CA GLY A 126 11.59 5.53 5.37
C GLY A 126 11.08 6.40 4.22
N ILE A 127 9.88 6.13 3.70
CA ILE A 127 9.31 6.90 2.58
C ILE A 127 8.10 7.72 3.05
N MET A 128 7.04 7.05 3.53
CA MET A 128 5.77 7.74 3.80
C MET A 128 5.85 8.64 5.03
N HIS A 129 6.28 8.10 6.17
CA HIS A 129 6.42 8.87 7.41
C HIS A 129 7.46 9.96 7.25
N PHE A 130 8.59 9.68 6.58
CA PHE A 130 9.59 10.71 6.24
C PHE A 130 8.99 11.94 5.54
N CYS A 131 7.99 11.75 4.67
CA CYS A 131 7.26 12.84 4.01
C CYS A 131 6.17 13.50 4.89
N GLY A 132 6.00 13.06 6.14
CA GLY A 132 4.99 13.52 7.10
C GLY A 132 3.63 12.87 6.98
N VAL A 133 3.50 11.82 6.17
CA VAL A 133 2.25 11.10 6.03
C VAL A 133 2.03 10.19 7.24
N LYS A 134 0.84 10.26 7.84
CA LYS A 134 0.44 9.34 8.90
C LYS A 134 0.10 7.98 8.27
N VAL A 135 0.67 6.90 8.78
CA VAL A 135 0.56 5.57 8.16
C VAL A 135 -0.47 4.73 8.92
N LEU A 136 -1.43 4.16 8.22
CA LEU A 136 -2.36 3.16 8.76
C LEU A 136 -1.73 1.77 8.71
N GLU A 137 -2.23 0.86 9.55
CA GLU A 137 -1.79 -0.54 9.55
C GLU A 137 -1.92 -1.15 8.14
N PRO A 138 -0.93 -1.92 7.63
CA PRO A 138 -1.04 -2.50 6.30
C PRO A 138 -2.24 -3.45 6.20
N HIS A 139 -2.82 -3.59 5.01
CA HIS A 139 -3.74 -4.67 4.70
C HIS A 139 -3.00 -5.75 3.92
N ILE A 140 -2.79 -6.91 4.53
CA ILE A 140 -1.97 -7.99 3.95
C ILE A 140 -2.83 -9.21 3.68
N CYS A 141 -2.93 -9.60 2.42
CA CYS A 141 -3.58 -10.85 2.02
C CYS A 141 -2.50 -11.92 1.75
N TYR A 142 -2.34 -12.86 2.68
CA TYR A 142 -1.28 -13.87 2.60
C TYR A 142 -1.62 -15.01 1.65
N ALA A 143 -0.72 -15.30 0.71
CA ALA A 143 -0.78 -16.45 -0.20
C ALA A 143 -2.15 -16.67 -0.88
N PRO A 144 -2.78 -15.65 -1.49
CA PRO A 144 -4.13 -15.78 -2.05
C PRO A 144 -4.22 -16.82 -3.18
N GLU A 145 -3.10 -17.19 -3.79
CA GLU A 145 -3.02 -18.25 -4.82
C GLU A 145 -3.02 -19.67 -4.23
N ASN A 146 -2.64 -19.81 -2.95
CA ASN A 146 -2.45 -21.10 -2.28
C ASN A 146 -3.55 -21.41 -1.25
N VAL A 147 -4.65 -20.64 -1.27
CA VAL A 147 -5.79 -20.81 -0.37
C VAL A 147 -7.07 -21.09 -1.18
N SER A 148 -8.09 -21.63 -0.51
CA SER A 148 -9.37 -21.95 -1.16
C SER A 148 -10.08 -20.70 -1.68
N GLU A 149 -11.04 -20.89 -2.59
CA GLU A 149 -11.85 -19.79 -3.12
C GLU A 149 -12.68 -19.11 -2.02
N GLU A 150 -13.20 -19.89 -1.07
CA GLU A 150 -13.89 -19.37 0.12
C GLU A 150 -12.96 -18.45 0.90
N LYS A 151 -11.71 -18.86 1.11
CA LYS A 151 -10.75 -18.05 1.85
C LYS A 151 -10.37 -16.77 1.09
N ARG A 152 -10.27 -16.83 -0.24
CA ARG A 152 -10.10 -15.64 -1.09
C ARG A 152 -11.28 -14.68 -0.95
N LYS A 153 -12.52 -15.19 -0.94
CA LYS A 153 -13.74 -14.39 -0.72
C LYS A 153 -13.74 -13.74 0.67
N GLU A 154 -13.33 -14.46 1.71
CA GLU A 154 -13.17 -13.91 3.06
C GLU A 154 -12.16 -12.77 3.10
N MET A 155 -11.00 -12.92 2.45
CA MET A 155 -10.00 -11.85 2.36
C MET A 155 -10.57 -10.59 1.68
N LEU A 156 -11.28 -10.75 0.57
CA LEU A 156 -11.94 -9.64 -0.14
C LEU A 156 -13.04 -8.99 0.72
N ALA A 157 -13.82 -9.79 1.44
CA ALA A 157 -14.85 -9.31 2.35
C ALA A 157 -14.24 -8.53 3.54
N ALA A 158 -13.14 -9.03 4.11
CA ALA A 158 -12.41 -8.35 5.17
C ALA A 158 -11.87 -6.98 4.69
N TRP A 159 -11.36 -6.91 3.45
CA TRP A 159 -10.94 -5.65 2.86
C TRP A 159 -12.09 -4.65 2.71
N SER A 160 -13.21 -5.10 2.12
CA SER A 160 -14.43 -4.30 2.00
C SER A 160 -14.91 -3.80 3.36
N GLN A 161 -14.91 -4.66 4.38
CA GLN A 161 -15.36 -4.30 5.71
C GLN A 161 -14.46 -3.26 6.38
N ARG A 162 -13.14 -3.40 6.24
CA ARG A 162 -12.17 -2.43 6.76
C ARG A 162 -12.37 -1.05 6.13
N LEU A 163 -12.57 -0.99 4.81
CA LEU A 163 -12.76 0.26 4.08
C LEU A 163 -13.98 1.08 4.58
N LYS A 164 -15.02 0.43 5.12
CA LYS A 164 -16.20 1.12 5.67
C LYS A 164 -15.90 1.90 6.94
N THR A 165 -14.86 1.53 7.68
CA THR A 165 -14.47 2.16 8.95
C THR A 165 -13.11 2.84 8.88
N LEU A 166 -12.47 2.87 7.70
CA LEU A 166 -11.11 3.34 7.48
C LEU A 166 -10.84 4.71 8.11
N TRP A 167 -11.80 5.64 8.00
CA TRP A 167 -11.65 7.02 8.48
C TRP A 167 -11.66 7.18 10.01
N LYS A 168 -11.96 6.10 10.73
CA LYS A 168 -11.95 6.04 12.20
C LYS A 168 -10.71 5.32 12.74
N GLU A 169 -9.87 4.77 11.85
CA GLU A 169 -8.66 4.08 12.27
C GLU A 169 -7.62 5.08 12.77
N GLU A 170 -6.96 4.72 13.86
CA GLU A 170 -5.78 5.43 14.33
C GLU A 170 -4.55 4.94 13.54
N PRO A 171 -3.66 5.86 13.11
CA PRO A 171 -2.38 5.49 12.51
C PRO A 171 -1.52 4.64 13.45
N ILE A 172 -0.67 3.81 12.85
CA ILE A 172 0.38 3.12 13.60
C ILE A 172 1.39 4.13 14.15
N ASP A 173 2.04 3.78 15.25
CA ASP A 173 3.23 4.48 15.69
C ASP A 173 4.39 4.08 14.77
N CYS A 174 4.81 4.97 13.87
CA CYS A 174 5.89 4.70 12.91
C CYS A 174 7.30 4.75 13.58
N SER A 175 7.45 4.09 14.72
CA SER A 175 8.65 4.03 15.54
C SER A 175 9.29 2.63 15.48
N PRO A 176 10.61 2.49 15.74
CA PRO A 176 11.28 1.19 15.77
C PRO A 176 10.56 0.14 16.63
N GLU A 177 9.95 0.58 17.73
CA GLU A 177 9.12 -0.24 18.62
C GLU A 177 8.03 -0.99 17.86
N TRP A 178 7.29 -0.31 16.98
CA TRP A 178 6.20 -0.95 16.24
C TRP A 178 6.71 -1.96 15.21
N TYR A 179 7.91 -1.80 14.66
CA TYR A 179 8.40 -2.69 13.59
C TYR A 179 9.22 -3.86 14.10
N PHE A 180 9.98 -3.67 15.17
CA PHE A 180 11.06 -4.57 15.58
C PHE A 180 10.85 -5.23 16.95
N LYS A 181 9.76 -4.90 17.67
CA LYS A 181 9.34 -5.58 18.90
C LYS A 181 8.06 -6.38 18.67
#